data_AF-A0A379MQ89-F1
#
_entry.id   AF-A0A379MQ89-F1
#
_cell.length_a   1.000
_cell.length_b   1.000
_cell.length_c   1.000
_cell.angle_alpha   90.00
_cell.angle_beta   90.00
_cell.angle_gamma   90.00
#
_symmetry.space_group_name_H-M   'P 1'
#
loop_
_entity.id
_entity.type
_entity.pdbx_description
1 polymer ?
#
loop_
_entity_poly.entity_id
_entity_poly.type
_entity_poly.pdbx_seq_one_letter_code
_entity_poly.pdbx_strand_id
1 'polypeptide(L)' 'MAYNKKGYYKRAKALQELTARYYEPERHDRCYKWVWRKYVYPQFGICYHSYLRYLHTAVPGEAL' A
#
# COMPACT_ATOMS: atom_id res chain seq x y z
N MET A 1 -18.71 18.45 -6.23
CA MET A 1 -17.33 18.49 -6.76
C MET A 1 -16.79 17.07 -6.83
N ALA A 2 -16.60 16.48 -8.01
CA ALA A 2 -15.94 15.18 -8.12
C ALA A 2 -14.42 15.39 -8.19
N TYR A 3 -13.69 14.99 -7.16
CA TYR A 3 -12.22 15.08 -7.18
C TYR A 3 -11.65 13.98 -8.11
N ASN A 4 -10.61 14.31 -8.88
CA ASN A 4 -9.91 13.31 -9.69
C ASN A 4 -9.02 12.43 -8.80
N LYS A 5 -9.45 11.19 -8.51
CA LYS A 5 -8.68 10.22 -7.72
C LYS A 5 -7.65 9.41 -8.51
N LYS A 6 -7.40 9.71 -9.78
CA LYS A 6 -6.49 8.88 -10.61
C LYS A 6 -5.11 8.71 -9.96
N GLY A 7 -4.52 9.79 -9.43
CA GLY A 7 -3.25 9.72 -8.71
C GLY A 7 -3.31 8.91 -7.41
N TYR A 8 -4.42 9.04 -6.67
CA TYR A 8 -4.67 8.28 -5.45
C TYR A 8 -4.69 6.76 -5.71
N TYR A 9 -5.42 6.33 -6.75
CA TYR A 9 -5.50 4.90 -7.12
C TYR A 9 -4.19 4.35 -7.67
N LYS A 10 -3.44 5.14 -8.47
CA LYS A 10 -2.09 4.75 -8.90
C LYS A 10 -1.16 4.50 -7.71
N ARG A 11 -1.23 5.35 -6.69
CA ARG A 11 -0.45 5.20 -5.46
C ARG A 11 -0.88 3.98 -4.65
N ALA A 12 -2.19 3.73 -4.54
CA ALA A 12 -2.74 2.54 -3.88
C ALA A 12 -2.21 1.26 -4.52
N LYS A 13 -2.31 1.14 -5.84
CA LYS A 13 -1.82 -0.02 -6.61
C LYS A 13 -0.32 -0.26 -6.40
N ALA A 14 0.50 0.78 -6.53
CA ALA A 14 1.95 0.66 -6.33
C ALA A 14 2.31 0.16 -4.92
N LEU A 15 1.58 0.60 -3.89
CA LEU A 15 1.79 0.16 -2.51
C LEU A 15 1.31 -1.28 -2.28
N GLN A 16 0.19 -1.68 -2.89
CA GLN A 16 -0.32 -3.05 -2.83
C GLN A 16 0.64 -4.02 -3.52
N GLU A 17 1.11 -3.71 -4.73
CA GLU A 17 2.09 -4.52 -5.45
C GLU A 17 3.41 -4.64 -4.70
N LEU A 18 3.93 -3.53 -4.17
CA LEU A 18 5.16 -3.55 -3.37
C LEU A 18 4.98 -4.40 -2.12
N THR A 19 3.84 -4.28 -1.45
CA THR A 19 3.56 -5.03 -0.23
C THR A 19 3.45 -6.52 -0.52
N ALA A 20 2.75 -6.92 -1.58
CA ALA A 20 2.60 -8.31 -1.99
C ALA A 20 3.95 -9.01 -2.27
N ARG A 21 5.00 -8.26 -2.67
CA ARG A 21 6.33 -8.81 -2.92
C ARG A 21 7.11 -9.17 -1.64
N TYR A 22 6.85 -8.48 -0.53
CA TYR A 22 7.67 -8.58 0.69
C TYR A 22 6.91 -9.06 1.91
N TYR A 23 5.58 -8.94 1.90
CA TYR A 23 4.72 -9.43 2.96
C TYR A 23 4.60 -10.95 2.88
N GLU A 24 4.96 -11.63 3.96
CA GLU A 24 4.75 -13.06 4.12
C GLU A 24 3.74 -13.26 5.27
N PRO A 25 2.55 -13.85 5.00
CA PRO A 25 1.61 -14.15 6.07
C PRO A 25 2.25 -15.13 7.06
N GLU A 26 1.86 -15.01 8.33
CA GLU A 26 2.33 -15.86 9.45
C GLU A 26 3.81 -15.66 9.88
N ARG A 27 4.59 -14.89 9.10
CA ARG A 27 5.96 -14.54 9.43
C ARG A 27 6.03 -13.17 10.12
N HIS A 28 6.10 -13.16 11.45
CA HIS A 28 6.03 -11.92 12.24
C HIS A 28 7.17 -10.91 11.94
N ASP A 29 8.34 -11.39 11.51
CA ASP A 29 9.46 -10.56 11.07
C ASP A 29 9.26 -9.92 9.69
N ARG A 30 8.29 -10.38 8.88
CA ARG A 30 7.89 -9.80 7.59
C ARG A 30 6.44 -9.29 7.57
N CYS A 31 5.97 -8.77 8.71
CA CYS A 31 4.65 -8.15 8.81
C CYS A 31 4.55 -6.81 8.04
N TYR A 32 3.33 -6.30 7.86
CA TYR A 32 3.05 -5.00 7.21
C TYR A 32 3.87 -3.84 7.78
N LYS A 33 4.06 -3.80 9.11
CA LYS A 33 4.85 -2.74 9.76
C LYS A 33 6.32 -2.80 9.37
N TRP A 34 6.87 -4.01 9.22
CA TRP A 34 8.24 -4.21 8.76
C TRP A 34 8.40 -3.79 7.29
N VAL A 35 7.49 -4.25 6.42
CA VAL A 35 7.45 -3.85 5.00
C VAL A 35 7.35 -2.34 4.86
N TRP A 36 6.46 -1.71 5.63
CA TRP A 36 6.30 -0.26 5.66
C TRP A 36 7.61 0.44 6.02
N ARG A 37 8.23 0.03 7.13
CA ARG A 37 9.44 0.68 7.64
C ARG A 37 10.64 0.49 6.71
N LYS A 38 10.79 -0.68 6.09
CA LYS A 38 11.93 -1.01 5.24
C LYS A 38 11.81 -0.53 3.80
N TYR A 39 10.63 -0.58 3.20
CA TYR A 39 10.46 -0.33 1.76
C TYR A 39 9.56 0.86 1.46
N VAL A 40 8.45 1.03 2.19
CA VAL A 40 7.45 2.07 1.85
C VAL A 40 7.88 3.45 2.35
N TYR A 41 8.25 3.57 3.63
CA TYR A 41 8.55 4.85 4.25
C TYR A 41 9.70 5.61 3.55
N PRO A 42 10.83 4.96 3.20
CA PRO A 42 11.94 5.64 2.50
C PRO A 42 11.58 6.15 1.10
N GLN A 43 10.62 5.50 0.41
CA GLN A 43 10.27 5.84 -0.98
C GLN A 43 9.08 6.79 -1.06
N PHE A 44 8.10 6.65 -0.18
CA PHE A 44 6.81 7.33 -0.27
C PHE A 44 6.60 8.38 0.82
N GLY A 45 7.35 8.34 1.93
CA GLY A 45 7.22 9.29 3.04
C GLY A 45 5.86 9.28 3.75
N ILE A 46 5.08 8.20 3.62
CA ILE A 46 3.74 8.10 4.22
C ILE A 46 3.79 7.48 5.61
N CYS A 47 2.96 7.98 6.53
CA CYS A 47 2.79 7.36 7.83
C CYS A 47 2.14 5.97 7.71
N TYR A 48 2.35 5.14 8.74
CA TYR A 48 1.84 3.77 8.76
C TYR A 48 0.31 3.69 8.61
N HIS A 49 -0.43 4.62 9.22
CA HIS A 49 -1.89 4.66 9.10
C HIS A 49 -2.35 4.88 7.65
N SER A 50 -1.75 5.85 6.95
CA SER A 50 -2.05 6.10 5.54
C SER A 50 -1.68 4.91 4.66
N TYR A 51 -0.56 4.25 4.96
CA TYR A 51 -0.16 3.02 4.28
C TYR A 51 -1.24 1.93 4.39
N LEU A 52 -1.75 1.64 5.59
CA LEU A 52 -2.82 0.66 5.76
C LEU A 52 -4.10 1.05 4.99
N ARG A 53 -4.46 2.34 4.97
CA ARG A 53 -5.60 2.82 4.17
C ARG A 53 -5.42 2.55 2.67
N TYR A 54 -4.20 2.71 2.16
CA TYR A 54 -3.90 2.39 0.76
C TYR A 54 -4.00 0.90 0.46
N LEU A 55 -3.57 0.03 1.38
CA LEU A 55 -3.70 -1.43 1.20
C LEU A 55 -5.15 -1.88 1.05
N HIS A 56 -6.05 -1.30 1.83
CA HIS A 56 -7.49 -1.64 1.80
C HIS A 56 -8.29 -0.82 0.77
N THR A 57 -7.62 -0.02 -0.08
CA THR A 57 -8.31 0.74 -1.13
C THR A 57 -8.68 -0.17 -2.30
N ALA A 58 -9.96 -0.24 -2.66
CA ALA A 58 -10.40 -0.84 -3.90
C ALA A 58 -9.96 0.03 -5.09
N VAL A 59 -9.07 -0.51 -5.93
CA VAL A 59 -8.59 0.16 -7.15
C VAL A 59 -9.59 -0.12 -8.28
N PRO A 60 -10.23 0.90 -8.87
CA PRO A 60 -11.20 0.68 -9.95
C PRO A 60 -10.51 0.13 -11.20
N GLY A 61 -11.09 -0.91 -11.79
CA GLY A 61 -10.56 -1.60 -12.98
C GLY A 61 -9.86 -2.93 -12.68
N GLU A 62 -9.69 -3.28 -11.41
CA GLU A 62 -9.24 -4.59 -10.95
C GLU A 62 -10.37 -5.19 -10.10
N ALA A 63 -11.45 -5.61 -10.76
CA ALA A 63 -12.36 -6.58 -10.16
C ALA A 63 -11.71 -7.96 -10.33
N LEU A 64 -11.71 -8.75 -9.25
CA LEU A 64 -11.24 -10.14 -9.23
C LEU A 64 -11.89 -10.97 -10.35
#